data_AF-A0AAV5HRU1-F1
#
_entry.id   AF-A0AAV5HRU1-F1
#
_cell.length_a   1.000
_cell.length_b   1.000
_cell.length_c   1.000
_cell.angle_alpha   90.00
_cell.angle_beta   90.00
_cell.angle_gamma   90.00
#
_symmetry.space_group_name_H-M   'P 1'
#
loop_
_entity.id
_entity.type
_entity.pdbx_description
1 polymer ?
#
loop_
_entity_poly.entity_id
_entity_poly.type
_entity_poly.pdbx_seq_one_letter_code
_entity_poly.pdbx_strand_id
1 'polypeptide(L)'
;MQEAKLAKEKMHGRLACGRPLVVRLASEKYIEEATQNSSRVGGEAVKIGIAGSNSGQMSRSAKITAIKNKLKALEEESGSSKKQKLSNISSNNSFGPPSNKR
;
A
#
# COMPACT_ATOMS: atom_id res chain seq x y z
N MET A 1 21.76 -11.87 26.17
CA MET A 1 21.51 -10.58 25.48
C MET A 1 21.57 -10.71 23.95
N GLN A 2 22.46 -11.52 23.38
CA GLN A 2 22.58 -11.71 21.92
C GLN A 2 21.32 -12.31 21.27
N GLU A 3 20.65 -13.24 21.95
CA GLU A 3 19.41 -13.87 21.47
C GLU A 3 18.29 -12.86 21.19
N ALA A 4 18.15 -11.82 22.02
CA ALA A 4 17.13 -10.80 21.83
C ALA A 4 17.36 -9.98 20.55
N LYS A 5 18.62 -9.72 20.17
CA LYS A 5 18.97 -9.04 18.91
C LYS A 5 18.59 -9.90 17.71
N LEU A 6 18.93 -11.19 17.77
CA LEU A 6 18.62 -12.16 16.71
C LEU A 6 17.11 -12.35 16.56
N ALA A 7 16.37 -12.35 17.67
CA ALA A 7 14.90 -12.40 17.65
C ALA A 7 14.29 -11.17 16.97
N LYS A 8 14.76 -9.96 17.28
CA LYS A 8 14.30 -8.73 16.63
C LYS A 8 14.51 -8.79 15.11
N GLU A 9 15.69 -9.18 14.65
CA GLU A 9 16.01 -9.31 13.22
C GLU A 9 15.10 -10.33 12.51
N LYS A 10 14.87 -11.49 13.15
CA LYS A 10 14.12 -12.58 12.53
C LYS A 10 12.60 -12.39 12.55
N MET A 11 12.08 -11.73 13.58
CA MET A 11 10.65 -11.68 13.88
C MET A 11 9.98 -10.36 13.53
N HIS A 12 10.73 -9.26 13.40
CA HIS A 12 10.16 -8.00 12.98
C HIS A 12 9.57 -8.12 11.55
N GLY A 13 8.34 -7.66 11.36
CA GLY A 13 7.61 -7.76 10.08
C GLY A 13 7.03 -9.14 9.75
N ARG A 14 7.34 -10.19 10.53
CA ARG A 14 6.70 -11.51 10.34
C ARG A 14 5.20 -11.43 10.59
N LEU A 15 4.41 -12.23 9.87
CA LEU A 15 2.96 -12.26 10.05
C LEU A 15 2.56 -13.18 11.21
N ALA A 16 1.68 -12.70 12.08
CA ALA A 16 0.92 -13.52 13.03
C ALA A 16 -0.57 -13.20 12.85
N CYS A 17 -1.40 -14.22 12.62
CA CYS A 17 -2.82 -14.03 12.33
C CYS A 17 -3.08 -13.04 11.17
N GLY A 18 -2.20 -13.03 10.16
CA GLY A 18 -2.29 -12.11 9.01
C GLY A 18 -1.83 -10.67 9.27
N ARG A 19 -1.29 -10.35 10.44
CA ARG A 19 -0.80 -9.00 10.79
C ARG A 19 0.72 -9.00 10.99
N PRO A 20 1.47 -8.04 10.43
CA PRO A 20 2.90 -7.91 10.68
C PRO A 20 3.20 -7.63 12.15
N LEU A 21 4.19 -8.33 12.70
CA LEU A 21 4.69 -8.18 14.06
C LEU A 21 5.65 -7.00 14.15
N VAL A 22 5.59 -6.26 15.26
CA VAL A 22 6.57 -5.23 15.61
C VAL A 22 7.34 -5.68 16.85
N VAL A 23 8.64 -5.91 16.68
CA VAL A 23 9.55 -6.31 17.77
C VAL A 23 10.55 -5.19 18.04
N ARG A 24 10.66 -4.75 19.29
CA ARG A 24 11.57 -3.70 19.77
C ARG A 24 12.29 -4.16 21.04
N LEU A 25 13.55 -3.73 21.19
CA LEU A 25 14.29 -3.94 22.44
C LEU A 25 13.83 -2.93 23.49
N ALA A 26 13.80 -3.34 24.76
CA ALA A 26 13.43 -2.42 25.85
C ALA A 26 14.38 -1.22 25.98
N SER A 27 15.65 -1.38 25.59
CA SER A 27 16.63 -0.29 25.54
C SER A 27 16.32 0.78 24.49
N GLU A 28 15.56 0.44 23.44
CA GLU A 28 15.15 1.40 22.39
C GLU A 28 14.07 2.37 22.89
N LYS A 29 13.31 1.96 23.92
CA LYS A 29 12.25 2.77 24.53
C LYS A 29 12.77 4.11 25.07
N TYR A 30 13.95 4.13 25.66
CA TYR A 30 14.50 5.35 26.27
C TYR A 30 14.94 6.41 25.25
N ILE A 31 15.40 5.98 24.07
CA ILE A 31 15.85 6.89 22.99
C ILE A 31 14.63 7.43 22.23
N GLU A 32 13.62 6.58 22.00
CA GLU A 32 12.41 6.95 21.27
C GLU A 32 11.48 7.83 22.14
N GLU A 33 11.35 7.60 23.45
CA GLU A 33 10.55 8.48 24.32
C GLU A 33 11.15 9.87 24.45
N ALA A 34 12.48 10.02 24.59
CA ALA A 34 13.12 11.34 24.65
C ALA A 34 12.89 12.18 23.36
N THR A 35 12.74 11.52 22.21
CA THR A 35 12.48 12.16 20.91
C THR A 35 10.98 12.31 20.61
N GLN A 36 10.13 11.38 21.07
CA GLN A 36 8.67 11.41 20.90
C GLN A 36 7.97 12.39 21.86
N ASN A 37 8.57 12.75 23.00
CA ASN A 37 8.00 13.77 23.89
C ASN A 37 7.98 15.17 23.25
N SER A 38 8.73 15.38 22.17
CA SER A 38 8.70 16.56 21.30
C SER A 38 7.65 16.45 20.16
N SER A 39 7.13 15.25 19.90
CA SER A 39 6.29 14.95 18.73
C SER A 39 5.21 13.91 19.07
N ARG A 40 4.36 14.20 20.06
CA ARG A 40 3.07 13.54 20.22
C ARG A 40 1.93 14.44 19.76
N VAL A 41 1.92 14.82 18.49
CA VAL A 41 0.68 15.14 17.77
C VAL A 41 0.87 14.64 16.34
N GLY A 42 0.14 13.58 15.98
CA GLY A 42 -0.07 13.26 14.57
C GLY A 42 0.08 11.79 14.21
N GLY A 43 -1.06 11.17 13.93
CA GLY A 43 -1.11 10.24 12.80
C GLY A 43 -1.06 8.77 13.14
N GLU A 44 -2.23 8.24 13.52
CA GLU A 44 -2.72 7.04 12.87
C GLU A 44 -2.45 7.09 11.34
N ALA A 45 -2.13 5.94 10.75
CA ALA A 45 -2.03 5.67 9.33
C ALA A 45 -0.65 5.85 8.66
N VAL A 46 0.08 4.74 8.57
CA VAL A 46 0.64 4.31 7.28
C VAL A 46 0.18 2.88 7.00
N LYS A 47 -1.08 2.78 6.56
CA LYS A 47 -1.58 1.61 5.84
C LYS A 47 -1.00 1.71 4.43
N ILE A 48 0.22 1.22 4.20
CA ILE A 48 0.58 0.79 2.85
C ILE A 48 -0.11 -0.56 2.67
N GLY A 49 -1.41 -0.50 2.40
CA GLY A 49 -2.12 -1.60 1.81
C GLY A 49 -1.46 -1.84 0.45
N ILE A 50 -0.80 -2.98 0.30
CA ILE A 50 -0.69 -3.58 -1.02
C ILE A 50 -2.14 -3.93 -1.38
N ALA A 51 -2.83 -2.97 -1.98
CA ALA A 51 -4.12 -3.19 -2.57
C ALA A 51 -3.89 -4.26 -3.64
N GLY A 52 -4.42 -5.45 -3.37
CA GLY A 52 -4.53 -6.49 -4.38
C GLY A 52 -5.11 -5.86 -5.63
N SER A 53 -4.39 -5.98 -6.75
CA SER A 53 -4.86 -5.57 -8.05
C SER A 53 -5.94 -6.54 -8.53
N ASN A 54 -7.07 -6.56 -7.84
CA ASN A 54 -8.33 -7.07 -8.34
C ASN A 54 -8.94 -6.04 -9.31
N SER A 55 -8.15 -5.62 -10.30
CA SER A 55 -8.72 -4.97 -11.49
C SER A 55 -9.34 -6.08 -12.32
N GLY A 56 -10.67 -6.20 -12.23
CA GLY A 56 -11.50 -7.23 -12.83
C GLY A 56 -11.06 -7.65 -14.24
N GLN A 57 -11.16 -8.95 -14.51
CA GLN A 57 -10.61 -9.62 -15.68
C GLN A 57 -10.99 -8.96 -17.00
N MET A 58 -10.19 -8.01 -17.46
CA MET A 58 -10.23 -7.56 -18.84
C MET A 58 -9.65 -8.64 -19.75
N SER A 59 -10.33 -8.94 -20.85
CA SER A 59 -9.86 -9.90 -21.84
C SER A 59 -8.49 -9.49 -22.37
N ARG A 60 -7.70 -10.46 -22.88
CA ARG A 60 -6.37 -10.18 -23.45
C ARG A 60 -6.43 -9.05 -24.48
N SER A 61 -7.47 -9.03 -25.31
CA SER A 61 -7.71 -8.01 -26.31
C SER A 61 -7.98 -6.63 -25.68
N ALA A 62 -8.77 -6.55 -24.62
CA ALA A 62 -9.03 -5.30 -23.91
C ALA A 62 -7.75 -4.72 -23.29
N LYS A 63 -6.87 -5.58 -22.74
CA LYS A 63 -5.54 -5.16 -22.24
C LYS A 63 -4.69 -4.54 -23.36
N ILE A 64 -4.62 -5.21 -24.50
CA ILE A 64 -3.82 -4.76 -25.65
C ILE A 64 -4.34 -3.41 -26.15
N THR A 65 -5.65 -3.24 -26.30
CA THR A 65 -6.24 -1.97 -26.75
C THR A 65 -5.98 -0.84 -25.75
N ALA A 66 -6.11 -1.10 -24.45
CA ALA A 66 -5.84 -0.09 -23.43
C ALA A 66 -4.37 0.39 -23.47
N ILE A 67 -3.42 -0.53 -23.64
CA ILE A 67 -2.00 -0.18 -23.77
C ILE A 67 -1.75 0.58 -25.07
N LYS A 68 -2.29 0.12 -26.21
CA LYS A 68 -2.13 0.77 -27.50
C LYS A 68 -2.67 2.21 -27.48
N ASN A 69 -3.84 2.42 -26.90
CA ASN A 69 -4.43 3.75 -26.77
C ASN A 69 -3.59 4.65 -25.87
N LYS A 70 -3.05 4.11 -24.77
CA LYS A 70 -2.17 4.86 -23.87
C LYS A 70 -0.86 5.27 -24.56
N LEU A 71 -0.25 4.39 -25.35
CA LEU A 71 0.95 4.73 -26.12
C LEU A 71 0.66 5.83 -27.16
N LYS A 72 -0.43 5.70 -27.91
CA LYS A 72 -0.86 6.71 -28.89
C LYS A 72 -1.12 8.07 -28.25
N ALA A 73 -1.78 8.09 -27.09
CA ALA A 73 -2.04 9.33 -26.35
C ALA A 73 -0.73 10.00 -25.89
N LEU A 74 0.27 9.23 -25.47
CA LEU A 74 1.58 9.78 -25.08
C LEU A 74 2.35 10.35 -26.28
N GLU A 75 2.25 9.72 -27.45
CA GLU A 75 2.82 10.26 -28.69
C GLU A 75 2.14 11.60 -29.07
N GLU A 76 0.81 11.69 -28.95
CA GLU A 76 0.04 12.91 -29.26
C GLU A 76 0.19 14.02 -28.18
N GLU A 77 0.30 13.67 -26.90
CA GLU A 77 0.49 14.59 -25.77
C GLU A 77 1.90 15.21 -25.78
N SER A 78 2.92 14.46 -26.23
CA SER A 78 4.27 15.01 -26.46
C SER A 78 4.32 16.13 -27.51
N GLY A 79 3.23 16.30 -28.29
CA GLY A 79 3.07 17.37 -29.29
C GLY A 79 2.00 18.44 -28.98
N SER A 80 1.25 18.37 -27.87
CA SER A 80 0.09 19.27 -27.68
C SER A 80 -0.13 19.76 -26.24
N SER A 81 0.69 20.71 -25.81
CA SER A 81 0.48 21.45 -24.56
C SER A 81 -0.56 22.58 -24.73
N LYS A 82 -1.87 22.31 -24.52
CA LYS A 82 -2.82 23.38 -24.09
C LYS A 82 -4.20 22.92 -23.56
N LYS A 83 -4.40 23.18 -22.26
CA LYS A 83 -5.65 23.63 -21.58
C LYS A 83 -6.85 22.68 -21.36
N GLN A 84 -7.15 22.52 -20.05
CA GLN A 84 -8.48 22.64 -19.40
C GLN A 84 -9.49 21.48 -19.64
N LYS A 85 -10.37 21.02 -18.73
CA LYS A 85 -10.77 21.31 -17.34
C LYS A 85 -11.88 20.29 -16.98
N LEU A 86 -11.79 19.64 -15.80
CA LEU A 86 -12.84 19.10 -14.90
C LEU A 86 -14.13 18.39 -15.44
N SER A 87 -14.47 17.19 -14.91
CA SER A 87 -15.66 16.95 -14.04
C SER A 87 -15.97 15.46 -13.67
N ASN A 88 -16.18 15.22 -12.36
CA ASN A 88 -16.93 14.17 -11.60
C ASN A 88 -16.81 12.67 -11.96
N ILE A 89 -16.25 11.78 -11.12
CA ILE A 89 -16.74 11.19 -9.84
C ILE A 89 -18.00 10.31 -9.99
N SER A 90 -17.86 8.98 -9.79
CA SER A 90 -18.58 8.20 -8.75
C SER A 90 -18.22 6.70 -8.84
N SER A 91 -17.60 6.16 -7.79
CA SER A 91 -17.20 4.74 -7.68
C SER A 91 -17.77 4.16 -6.39
N ASN A 92 -18.59 3.10 -6.46
CA ASN A 92 -18.97 2.34 -5.26
C ASN A 92 -18.68 0.84 -5.45
N ASN A 93 -17.84 0.32 -4.54
CA ASN A 93 -17.48 -1.09 -4.36
C ASN A 93 -18.59 -1.88 -3.66
N SER A 94 -18.63 -3.20 -3.89
CA SER A 94 -19.15 -4.13 -2.87
C SER A 94 -18.34 -5.44 -2.84
N PHE A 95 -18.08 -5.91 -1.61
CA PHE A 95 -17.26 -7.05 -1.20
C PHE A 95 -18.10 -8.35 -1.10
N GLY A 96 -17.47 -9.51 -1.29
CA GLY A 96 -18.03 -10.83 -0.94
C GLY A 96 -16.99 -11.75 -0.26
N PRO A 97 -17.37 -12.61 0.71
CA PRO A 97 -16.42 -13.28 1.64
C PRO A 97 -16.02 -14.71 1.22
N PRO A 98 -14.97 -15.33 1.84
CA PRO A 98 -14.55 -16.69 1.50
C PRO A 98 -15.14 -17.76 2.43
N SER A 99 -15.49 -18.92 1.86
CA SER A 99 -16.05 -20.10 2.51
C SER A 99 -14.98 -21.03 3.10
N ASN A 100 -15.09 -21.38 4.39
CA ASN A 100 -14.31 -22.42 5.06
C ASN A 100 -14.80 -23.83 4.68
N LYS A 101 -13.88 -24.80 4.54
CA LYS A 101 -14.18 -26.24 4.58
C LYS A 101 -13.26 -26.96 5.57
N ARG A 102 -13.86 -28.02 6.12
CA ARG A 102 -13.63 -28.74 7.38
C ARG A 102 -12.30 -29.46 7.48
#